data_AF-A0A7Y6ADL8-F1
#
_entry.id   AF-A0A7Y6ADL8-F1
#
_cell.length_a   1.000
_cell.length_b   1.000
_cell.length_c   1.000
_cell.angle_alpha   90.00
_cell.angle_beta   90.00
_cell.angle_gamma   90.00
#
_symmetry.space_group_name_H-M   'P 1'
#
loop_
_entity.id
_entity.type
_entity.pdbx_description
1 polymer ?
#
loop_
_entity_poly.entity_id
_entity_poly.type
_entity_poly.pdbx_seq_one_letter_code
_entity_poly.pdbx_strand_id
1 'polypeptide(L)'
;MDTRFTPAEPPEFATPAEVAEAHPAAVRHLGAEAWRVLRIQSEFVEGFGALAELGKAVAVFGSARTPPATSEYALGEQVGKALVEAGYAVITGGGPGAMEAANKGAQEAGGTSVGLGIELPFEQGLNPYCDIELIFRYFFVRKTMFVKYAQGFVVLPGGIGTLDELFEALTLVQTRKVTHFPLVLIGRGYWTGLLDWLRDHVVASGKASPKDLDLIHVTDDVDEAVRIIADADMLIDATEAAARRAKEEAERRAGH
;
A
#
# COMPACT_ATOMS: atom_id res chain seq x y z
N MET A 1 -48.34 -42.06 -1.64
CA MET A 1 -47.28 -41.05 -1.86
C MET A 1 -46.25 -41.25 -0.75
N ASP A 2 -45.14 -41.91 -1.04
CA ASP A 2 -43.96 -41.97 -0.18
C ASP A 2 -42.74 -41.95 -1.12
N THR A 3 -42.12 -40.79 -1.29
CA THR A 3 -40.90 -40.59 -2.08
C THR A 3 -39.74 -40.39 -1.13
N ARG A 4 -39.10 -41.50 -0.73
CA ARG A 4 -37.81 -41.45 -0.05
C ARG A 4 -36.71 -41.26 -1.10
N PHE A 5 -36.11 -40.08 -1.07
CA PHE A 5 -34.95 -39.70 -1.88
C PHE A 5 -33.71 -40.34 -1.26
N THR A 6 -33.16 -41.39 -1.89
CA THR A 6 -31.80 -41.87 -1.58
C THR A 6 -30.80 -41.01 -2.37
N PRO A 7 -29.85 -40.32 -1.71
CA PRO A 7 -28.78 -39.62 -2.44
C PRO A 7 -27.89 -40.67 -3.14
N ALA A 8 -27.67 -40.50 -4.45
CA ALA A 8 -26.59 -41.21 -5.13
C ALA A 8 -25.24 -40.68 -4.61
N GLU A 9 -24.26 -41.56 -4.45
CA GLU A 9 -22.89 -41.17 -4.10
C GLU A 9 -22.38 -40.11 -5.09
N PRO A 10 -21.63 -39.08 -4.63
CA PRO A 10 -21.02 -38.13 -5.53
C PRO A 10 -20.03 -38.85 -6.45
N PRO A 11 -19.92 -38.47 -7.73
CA PRO A 11 -18.97 -39.11 -8.63
C PRO A 11 -17.55 -38.96 -8.08
N GLU A 12 -16.76 -40.04 -8.12
CA GLU A 12 -15.33 -40.01 -7.82
C GLU A 12 -14.66 -38.95 -8.72
N PHE A 13 -14.07 -37.93 -8.09
CA PHE A 13 -13.25 -36.97 -8.82
C PHE A 13 -12.01 -37.69 -9.34
N ALA A 14 -11.76 -37.60 -10.65
CA ALA A 14 -10.56 -38.17 -11.27
C ALA A 14 -9.30 -37.70 -10.52
N THR A 15 -8.42 -38.65 -10.22
CA THR A 15 -7.16 -38.38 -9.53
C THR A 15 -6.24 -37.51 -10.40
N PRO A 16 -5.31 -36.76 -9.79
CA PRO A 16 -4.34 -35.97 -10.55
C PRO A 16 -3.54 -36.78 -11.58
N ALA A 17 -3.34 -38.09 -11.34
CA ALA A 17 -2.68 -39.00 -12.28
C ALA A 17 -3.55 -39.30 -13.51
N GLU A 18 -4.85 -39.53 -13.32
CA GLU A 18 -5.81 -39.81 -14.41
C GLU A 18 -6.06 -38.58 -15.28
N VAL A 19 -6.16 -37.39 -14.65
CA VAL A 19 -6.21 -36.11 -15.38
C VAL A 19 -4.92 -35.88 -16.17
N ALA A 20 -3.78 -36.38 -15.64
CA ALA A 20 -2.49 -36.18 -16.27
C ALA A 20 -2.24 -37.02 -17.50
N GLU A 21 -2.77 -38.23 -17.51
CA GLU A 21 -2.73 -39.12 -18.66
C GLU A 21 -3.66 -38.63 -19.79
N ALA A 22 -4.85 -38.11 -19.44
CA ALA A 22 -5.83 -37.62 -20.41
C ALA A 22 -5.46 -36.26 -21.04
N HIS A 23 -4.78 -35.38 -20.28
CA HIS A 23 -4.51 -33.99 -20.70
C HIS A 23 -3.10 -33.50 -20.31
N PRO A 24 -2.03 -34.01 -20.95
CA PRO A 24 -0.66 -33.72 -20.55
C PRO A 24 -0.27 -32.23 -20.62
N ALA A 25 -0.91 -31.45 -21.49
CA ALA A 25 -0.75 -29.98 -21.52
C ALA A 25 -1.38 -29.28 -20.31
N ALA A 26 -2.57 -29.75 -19.86
CA ALA A 26 -3.24 -29.19 -18.69
C ALA A 26 -2.45 -29.44 -17.40
N VAL A 27 -1.76 -30.58 -17.28
CA VAL A 27 -0.85 -30.89 -16.16
C VAL A 27 0.33 -29.94 -16.11
N ARG A 28 0.91 -29.64 -17.28
CA ARG A 28 2.03 -28.70 -17.37
C ARG A 28 1.61 -27.29 -16.96
N HIS A 29 0.39 -26.89 -17.31
CA HIS A 29 -0.24 -25.64 -16.86
C HIS A 29 -0.58 -25.66 -15.36
N LEU A 30 -1.13 -26.75 -14.83
CA LEU A 30 -1.40 -26.94 -13.40
C LEU A 30 -0.12 -26.85 -12.56
N GLY A 31 0.98 -27.48 -13.03
CA GLY A 31 2.29 -27.37 -12.40
C GLY A 31 2.80 -25.93 -12.39
N ALA A 32 2.70 -25.22 -13.51
CA ALA A 32 3.12 -23.82 -13.61
C ALA A 32 2.30 -22.87 -12.69
N GLU A 33 0.97 -23.06 -12.61
CA GLU A 33 0.12 -22.27 -11.72
C GLU A 33 0.34 -22.61 -10.24
N ALA A 34 0.56 -23.88 -9.89
CA ALA A 34 0.92 -24.27 -8.53
C ALA A 34 2.26 -23.63 -8.10
N TRP A 35 3.27 -23.67 -8.96
CA TRP A 35 4.54 -22.98 -8.74
C TRP A 35 4.36 -21.46 -8.61
N ARG A 36 3.45 -20.87 -9.38
CA ARG A 36 3.11 -19.45 -9.27
C ARG A 36 2.55 -19.11 -7.90
N VAL A 37 1.62 -19.90 -7.38
CA VAL A 37 1.04 -19.72 -6.03
C VAL A 37 2.13 -19.80 -4.97
N LEU A 38 3.02 -20.80 -5.05
CA LEU A 38 4.15 -20.93 -4.10
C LEU A 38 5.08 -19.72 -4.15
N ARG A 39 5.36 -19.17 -5.34
CA ARG A 39 6.16 -17.95 -5.46
C ARG A 39 5.46 -16.72 -4.88
N ILE A 40 4.16 -16.56 -5.13
CA ILE A 40 3.37 -15.48 -4.53
C ILE A 40 3.43 -15.58 -3.00
N GLN A 41 3.23 -16.78 -2.45
CA GLN A 41 3.33 -17.02 -1.02
C GLN A 41 4.74 -16.68 -0.49
N SER A 42 5.79 -17.06 -1.21
CA SER A 42 7.18 -16.72 -0.84
C SER A 42 7.40 -15.22 -0.74
N GLU A 43 6.92 -14.42 -1.72
CA GLU A 43 7.06 -12.96 -1.67
C GLU A 43 6.29 -12.34 -0.48
N PHE A 44 5.14 -12.90 -0.11
CA PHE A 44 4.46 -12.47 1.12
C PHE A 44 5.26 -12.79 2.37
N VAL A 45 5.82 -14.00 2.48
CA VAL A 45 6.62 -14.41 3.64
C VAL A 45 7.86 -13.54 3.78
N GLU A 46 8.57 -13.28 2.67
CA GLU A 46 9.76 -12.44 2.64
C GLU A 46 9.42 -10.99 3.00
N GLY A 47 8.40 -10.40 2.36
CA GLY A 47 7.98 -9.04 2.65
C GLY A 47 7.50 -8.86 4.10
N PHE A 48 6.74 -9.83 4.62
CA PHE A 48 6.28 -9.75 6.01
C PHE A 48 7.41 -9.92 7.02
N GLY A 49 8.38 -10.79 6.75
CA GLY A 49 9.53 -11.00 7.60
C GLY A 49 10.46 -9.78 7.64
N ALA A 50 10.77 -9.22 6.47
CA ALA A 50 11.69 -8.09 6.35
C ALA A 50 11.14 -6.79 6.98
N LEU A 51 9.82 -6.58 6.92
CA LEU A 51 9.18 -5.36 7.43
C LEU A 51 8.58 -5.52 8.83
N ALA A 52 8.73 -6.69 9.47
CA ALA A 52 8.09 -7.00 10.76
C ALA A 52 8.42 -5.99 11.88
N GLU A 53 9.68 -5.55 11.93
CA GLU A 53 10.22 -4.68 12.98
C GLU A 53 10.46 -3.24 12.49
N LEU A 54 9.84 -2.84 11.37
CA LEU A 54 10.07 -1.52 10.75
C LEU A 54 9.64 -0.36 11.67
N GLY A 55 8.68 -0.60 12.56
CA GLY A 55 8.04 0.46 13.35
C GLY A 55 7.04 1.26 12.53
N LYS A 56 6.79 2.51 12.93
CA LYS A 56 5.90 3.41 12.22
C LYS A 56 6.58 3.91 10.94
N ALA A 57 5.87 3.86 9.82
CA ALA A 57 6.35 4.26 8.51
C ALA A 57 5.29 4.99 7.69
N VAL A 58 5.75 5.81 6.75
CA VAL A 58 4.90 6.51 5.77
C VAL A 58 5.37 6.15 4.37
N ALA A 59 4.41 5.81 3.50
CA ALA A 59 4.75 5.54 2.12
C ALA A 59 4.70 6.83 1.29
N VAL A 60 5.76 7.08 0.54
CA VAL A 60 5.89 8.25 -0.33
C VAL A 60 5.88 7.80 -1.78
N PHE A 61 4.96 8.37 -2.56
CA PHE A 61 4.82 8.13 -3.99
C PHE A 61 5.07 9.39 -4.79
N GLY A 62 5.57 9.22 -6.01
CA GLY A 62 5.78 10.32 -6.94
C GLY A 62 6.37 9.84 -8.26
N SER A 63 6.63 10.76 -9.17
CA SER A 63 7.14 10.45 -10.50
C SER A 63 8.55 9.85 -10.45
N ALA A 64 8.73 8.69 -11.10
CA ALA A 64 10.06 8.12 -11.40
C ALA A 64 10.88 8.98 -12.39
N ARG A 65 10.28 10.03 -12.96
CA ARG A 65 10.87 10.88 -14.01
C ARG A 65 11.27 12.26 -13.51
N THR A 66 11.07 12.55 -12.22
CA THR A 66 11.45 13.85 -11.64
C THR A 66 12.98 14.00 -11.63
N PRO A 67 13.56 14.99 -12.31
CA PRO A 67 15.02 15.14 -12.35
C PRO A 67 15.59 15.70 -11.03
N PRO A 68 16.79 15.28 -10.59
CA PRO A 68 17.42 15.76 -9.35
C PRO A 68 17.60 17.27 -9.22
N ALA A 69 17.75 17.98 -10.34
CA ALA A 69 17.96 19.43 -10.35
C ALA A 69 16.66 20.26 -10.25
N THR A 70 15.52 19.64 -9.95
CA THR A 70 14.21 20.31 -9.89
C THR A 70 13.76 20.60 -8.46
N SER A 71 12.91 21.61 -8.30
CA SER A 71 12.26 21.89 -7.03
C SER A 71 11.36 20.75 -6.55
N GLU A 72 10.78 19.97 -7.48
CA GLU A 72 9.99 18.77 -7.15
C GLU A 72 10.85 17.67 -6.52
N TYR A 73 12.10 17.51 -6.96
CA TYR A 73 13.02 16.56 -6.33
C TYR A 73 13.43 17.06 -4.94
N ALA A 74 13.82 18.32 -4.81
CA ALA A 74 14.15 18.92 -3.51
C ALA A 74 12.98 18.85 -2.51
N LEU A 75 11.75 18.95 -3.00
CA LEU A 75 10.54 18.74 -2.20
C LEU A 75 10.45 17.30 -1.68
N GLY A 76 10.77 16.30 -2.51
CA GLY A 76 10.85 14.90 -2.07
C GLY A 76 11.88 14.68 -0.95
N GLU A 77 13.07 15.29 -1.08
CA GLU A 77 14.10 15.25 -0.03
C GLU A 77 13.59 15.88 1.29
N GLN A 78 12.91 17.02 1.20
CA GLN A 78 12.32 17.69 2.37
C GLN A 78 11.25 16.83 3.04
N VAL A 79 10.38 16.17 2.26
CA VAL A 79 9.37 15.25 2.77
C VAL A 79 10.01 14.07 3.49
N GLY A 80 11.00 13.42 2.87
CA GLY A 80 11.70 12.27 3.47
C GLY A 80 12.35 12.65 4.81
N LYS A 81 13.03 13.79 4.85
CA LYS A 81 13.64 14.33 6.07
C LYS A 81 12.60 14.64 7.15
N ALA A 82 11.54 15.36 6.82
CA ALA A 82 10.52 15.79 7.79
C ALA A 82 9.77 14.59 8.40
N LEU A 83 9.52 13.55 7.61
CA LEU A 83 8.93 12.30 8.11
C LEU A 83 9.83 11.61 9.12
N VAL A 84 11.13 11.54 8.85
CA VAL A 84 12.12 10.98 9.80
C VAL A 84 12.22 11.80 11.07
N GLU A 85 12.25 13.13 10.97
CA GLU A 85 12.25 14.03 12.13
C GLU A 85 10.98 13.87 13.00
N ALA A 86 9.87 13.46 12.39
CA ALA A 86 8.63 13.11 13.09
C ALA A 86 8.58 11.65 13.62
N GLY A 87 9.64 10.86 13.42
CA GLY A 87 9.77 9.50 13.95
C GLY A 87 9.21 8.40 13.04
N TYR A 88 9.00 8.69 11.76
CA TYR A 88 8.55 7.69 10.78
C TYR A 88 9.71 7.17 9.93
N ALA A 89 9.73 5.87 9.66
CA ALA A 89 10.45 5.31 8.53
C ALA A 89 9.78 5.75 7.21
N VAL A 90 10.55 5.76 6.12
CA VAL A 90 10.04 6.17 4.79
C VAL A 90 10.06 4.96 3.86
N ILE A 91 8.90 4.63 3.29
CA ILE A 91 8.74 3.56 2.30
C ILE A 91 8.49 4.16 0.93
N THR A 92 9.22 3.73 -0.09
CA THR A 92 8.97 4.14 -1.48
C THR A 92 8.93 2.92 -2.40
N GLY A 93 8.67 3.15 -3.69
CA GLY A 93 8.87 2.12 -4.73
C GLY A 93 10.33 1.84 -5.07
N GLY A 94 11.28 2.54 -4.44
CA GLY A 94 12.72 2.33 -4.59
C GLY A 94 13.32 2.75 -5.94
N GLY A 95 12.50 3.25 -6.87
CA GLY A 95 12.96 3.73 -8.17
C GLY A 95 13.61 5.12 -8.12
N PRO A 96 13.96 5.69 -9.28
CA PRO A 96 14.56 7.02 -9.39
C PRO A 96 13.53 8.14 -9.14
N GLY A 97 13.99 9.39 -9.24
CA GLY A 97 13.15 10.58 -9.22
C GLY A 97 12.57 10.89 -7.84
N ALA A 98 11.27 11.15 -7.74
CA ALA A 98 10.65 11.55 -6.48
C ALA A 98 10.76 10.47 -5.38
N MET A 99 10.82 9.19 -5.76
CA MET A 99 11.06 8.08 -4.82
C MET A 99 12.46 8.15 -4.25
N GLU A 100 13.48 8.26 -5.11
CA GLU A 100 14.87 8.45 -4.70
C GLU A 100 15.05 9.69 -3.82
N ALA A 101 14.42 10.81 -4.17
CA ALA A 101 14.45 12.03 -3.37
C ALA A 101 13.96 11.79 -1.92
N ALA A 102 12.81 11.11 -1.77
CA ALA A 102 12.28 10.79 -0.45
C ALA A 102 13.16 9.80 0.33
N ASN A 103 13.70 8.77 -0.33
CA ASN A 103 14.65 7.85 0.29
C ASN A 103 15.92 8.57 0.76
N LYS A 104 16.47 9.45 -0.09
CA LYS A 104 17.65 10.25 0.22
C LYS A 104 17.41 11.16 1.41
N GLY A 105 16.31 11.91 1.43
CA GLY A 105 15.95 12.77 2.54
C GLY A 105 15.82 12.00 3.87
N ALA A 106 15.25 10.80 3.82
CA ALA A 106 15.11 9.93 4.99
C ALA A 106 16.47 9.41 5.49
N GLN A 107 17.30 8.89 4.58
CA GLN A 107 18.61 8.33 4.92
C GLN A 107 19.57 9.42 5.45
N GLU A 108 19.59 10.60 4.82
CA GLU A 108 20.43 11.72 5.27
C GLU A 108 20.00 12.29 6.63
N ALA A 109 18.72 12.14 7.00
CA ALA A 109 18.19 12.47 8.32
C ALA A 109 18.46 11.39 9.39
N GLY A 110 19.08 10.25 9.01
CA GLY A 110 19.42 9.16 9.91
C GLY A 110 18.25 8.25 10.29
N GLY A 111 17.15 8.28 9.52
CA GLY A 111 16.01 7.37 9.69
C GLY A 111 16.10 6.15 8.77
N THR A 112 15.17 5.22 8.94
CA THR A 112 15.10 4.01 8.10
C THR A 112 14.43 4.31 6.75
N SER A 113 15.14 4.05 5.67
CA SER A 113 14.67 4.21 4.29
C SER A 113 14.43 2.85 3.62
N VAL A 114 13.23 2.63 3.10
CA VAL A 114 12.80 1.36 2.50
C VAL A 114 12.47 1.52 1.02
N GLY A 115 13.00 0.62 0.19
CA GLY A 115 12.71 0.52 -1.24
C GLY A 115 11.97 -0.77 -1.58
N LEU A 116 10.70 -0.65 -1.97
CA LEU A 116 9.87 -1.76 -2.45
C LEU A 116 9.85 -1.77 -3.99
N GLY A 117 10.88 -2.35 -4.59
CA GLY A 117 11.07 -2.45 -6.03
C GLY A 117 10.10 -3.42 -6.70
N ILE A 118 10.01 -3.32 -8.02
CA ILE A 118 9.23 -4.25 -8.85
C ILE A 118 10.08 -4.70 -10.05
N GLU A 119 10.07 -5.99 -10.38
CA GLU A 119 10.77 -6.54 -11.53
C GLU A 119 10.13 -6.04 -12.83
N LEU A 120 10.76 -5.07 -13.50
CA LEU A 120 10.36 -4.59 -14.83
C LEU A 120 11.46 -4.86 -15.88
N PRO A 121 11.10 -5.06 -17.17
CA PRO A 121 12.07 -5.34 -18.23
C PRO A 121 13.10 -4.23 -18.50
N PHE A 122 12.89 -3.03 -17.95
CA PHE A 122 13.62 -1.80 -18.29
C PHE A 122 14.05 -0.98 -17.07
N GLU A 123 13.77 -1.43 -15.85
CA GLU A 123 14.10 -0.70 -14.62
C GLU A 123 15.49 -1.11 -14.10
N GLN A 124 16.29 -0.14 -13.65
CA GLN A 124 17.73 -0.29 -13.38
C GLN A 124 18.08 -0.64 -11.92
N GLY A 125 17.18 -1.31 -11.20
CA GLY A 125 17.38 -1.64 -9.78
C GLY A 125 16.93 -0.52 -8.85
N LEU A 126 17.23 -0.69 -7.56
CA LEU A 126 16.85 0.24 -6.49
C LEU A 126 17.83 1.41 -6.42
N ASN A 127 17.34 2.56 -5.97
CA ASN A 127 18.16 3.75 -5.73
C ASN A 127 19.10 3.54 -4.54
N PRO A 128 20.26 4.23 -4.48
CA PRO A 128 21.31 3.94 -3.51
C PRO A 128 21.00 4.39 -2.07
N TYR A 129 19.83 4.98 -1.82
CA TYR A 129 19.42 5.53 -0.53
C TYR A 129 18.44 4.62 0.22
N CYS A 130 18.29 3.37 -0.22
CA CYS A 130 17.46 2.37 0.45
C CYS A 130 18.32 1.55 1.44
N ASP A 131 17.91 1.49 2.70
CA ASP A 131 18.55 0.66 3.73
C ASP A 131 17.95 -0.75 3.76
N ILE A 132 16.64 -0.84 3.53
CA ILE A 132 15.90 -2.10 3.37
C ILE A 132 15.41 -2.18 1.93
N GLU A 133 15.82 -3.24 1.25
CA GLU A 133 15.56 -3.46 -0.17
C GLU A 133 14.75 -4.73 -0.38
N LEU A 134 13.59 -4.62 -1.04
CA LEU A 134 12.77 -5.76 -1.43
C LEU A 134 12.39 -5.61 -2.90
N ILE A 135 12.60 -6.66 -3.69
CA ILE A 135 12.24 -6.68 -5.11
C ILE A 135 11.11 -7.68 -5.32
N PHE A 136 9.94 -7.16 -5.68
CA PHE A 136 8.76 -7.99 -5.94
C PHE A 136 8.66 -8.33 -7.42
N ARG A 137 8.02 -9.44 -7.75
CA ARG A 137 7.58 -9.74 -9.11
C ARG A 137 6.11 -9.43 -9.30
N TYR A 138 5.31 -9.56 -8.24
CA TYR A 138 3.87 -9.39 -8.30
C TYR A 138 3.45 -8.05 -7.69
N PHE A 139 2.91 -7.16 -8.53
CA PHE A 139 2.41 -5.85 -8.13
C PHE A 139 1.50 -5.89 -6.89
N PHE A 140 0.57 -6.84 -6.83
CA PHE A 140 -0.39 -6.92 -5.73
C PHE A 140 0.27 -7.31 -4.38
N VAL A 141 1.39 -8.04 -4.40
CA VAL A 141 2.13 -8.34 -3.17
C VAL A 141 2.83 -7.07 -2.68
N ARG A 142 3.52 -6.37 -3.59
CA ARG A 142 4.15 -5.07 -3.32
C ARG A 142 3.16 -4.03 -2.76
N LYS A 143 2.02 -3.90 -3.41
CA LYS A 143 0.89 -3.05 -2.99
C LYS A 143 0.40 -3.36 -1.58
N THR A 144 0.29 -4.65 -1.26
CA THR A 144 -0.07 -5.08 0.09
C THR A 144 0.95 -4.59 1.13
N MET A 145 2.25 -4.60 0.81
CA MET A 145 3.28 -4.13 1.74
C MET A 145 3.17 -2.63 2.03
N PHE A 146 2.89 -1.79 1.02
CA PHE A 146 2.67 -0.36 1.24
C PHE A 146 1.53 -0.11 2.21
N VAL A 147 0.37 -0.73 1.99
CA VAL A 147 -0.81 -0.49 2.81
C VAL A 147 -0.67 -1.10 4.21
N LYS A 148 -0.04 -2.27 4.33
CA LYS A 148 0.09 -2.98 5.60
C LYS A 148 1.05 -2.28 6.57
N TYR A 149 2.14 -1.70 6.06
CA TYR A 149 3.23 -1.19 6.90
C TYR A 149 3.26 0.34 7.00
N ALA A 150 2.57 1.07 6.13
CA ALA A 150 2.44 2.51 6.27
C ALA A 150 1.27 2.90 7.19
N GLN A 151 1.38 4.05 7.85
CA GLN A 151 0.25 4.68 8.56
C GLN A 151 -0.53 5.64 7.66
N GLY A 152 0.06 6.08 6.55
CA GLY A 152 -0.57 6.95 5.57
C GLY A 152 0.32 7.14 4.36
N PHE A 153 -0.22 7.82 3.34
CA PHE A 153 0.49 8.11 2.09
C PHE A 153 0.75 9.60 1.95
N VAL A 154 1.97 9.93 1.54
CA VAL A 154 2.31 11.24 0.98
C VAL A 154 2.55 11.08 -0.52
N VAL A 155 1.84 11.88 -1.32
CA VAL A 155 1.78 11.73 -2.77
C VAL A 155 2.29 13.01 -3.43
N LEU A 156 3.52 12.95 -3.93
CA LEU A 156 4.17 13.97 -4.74
C LEU A 156 3.68 13.90 -6.20
N PRO A 157 3.83 14.97 -7.01
CA PRO A 157 3.47 14.96 -8.42
C PRO A 157 4.00 13.73 -9.16
N GLY A 158 3.11 13.05 -9.89
CA GLY A 158 3.36 11.66 -10.31
C GLY A 158 2.50 11.18 -11.46
N GLY A 159 3.00 10.16 -12.16
CA GLY A 159 2.34 9.60 -13.34
C GLY A 159 1.30 8.51 -13.00
N ILE A 160 1.06 7.62 -13.96
CA ILE A 160 0.07 6.53 -13.85
C ILE A 160 0.32 5.63 -12.64
N GLY A 161 1.57 5.27 -12.35
CA GLY A 161 1.88 4.45 -11.18
C GLY A 161 1.51 5.15 -9.86
N THR A 162 1.75 6.46 -9.76
CA THR A 162 1.36 7.25 -8.60
C THR A 162 -0.16 7.32 -8.45
N LEU A 163 -0.88 7.48 -9.56
CA LEU A 163 -2.35 7.47 -9.57
C LEU A 163 -2.94 6.11 -9.18
N ASP A 164 -2.33 5.01 -9.64
CA ASP A 164 -2.72 3.65 -9.28
C ASP A 164 -2.69 3.45 -7.75
N GLU A 165 -1.57 3.81 -7.10
CA GLU A 165 -1.44 3.67 -5.64
C GLU A 165 -2.37 4.63 -4.88
N LEU A 166 -2.56 5.86 -5.37
CA LEU A 166 -3.50 6.82 -4.79
C LEU A 166 -4.95 6.29 -4.80
N PHE A 167 -5.44 5.83 -5.95
CA PHE A 167 -6.82 5.38 -6.07
C PHE A 167 -7.07 4.03 -5.40
N GLU A 168 -6.05 3.16 -5.32
CA GLU A 168 -6.13 1.95 -4.51
C GLU A 168 -6.33 2.30 -3.03
N ALA A 169 -5.48 3.16 -2.48
CA ALA A 169 -5.59 3.56 -1.08
C ALA A 169 -6.91 4.30 -0.80
N LEU A 170 -7.35 5.20 -1.70
CA LEU A 170 -8.64 5.87 -1.59
C LEU A 170 -9.80 4.86 -1.51
N THR A 171 -9.79 3.84 -2.37
CA THR A 171 -10.81 2.78 -2.37
C THR A 171 -10.78 1.97 -1.07
N LEU A 172 -9.59 1.66 -0.55
CA LEU A 172 -9.44 0.91 0.71
C LEU A 172 -9.95 1.70 1.92
N VAL A 173 -9.72 3.01 1.96
CA VAL A 173 -10.23 3.89 3.03
C VAL A 173 -11.74 4.08 2.88
N GLN A 174 -12.23 4.37 1.68
CA GLN A 174 -13.66 4.52 1.38
C GLN A 174 -14.46 3.28 1.80
N THR A 175 -13.93 2.08 1.53
CA THR A 175 -14.56 0.80 1.87
C THR A 175 -14.28 0.34 3.31
N ARG A 176 -13.55 1.14 4.10
CA ARG A 176 -13.14 0.84 5.48
C ARG A 176 -12.36 -0.46 5.63
N LYS A 177 -11.69 -0.90 4.56
CA LYS A 177 -10.74 -2.02 4.63
C LYS A 177 -9.46 -1.61 5.35
N VAL A 178 -9.15 -0.32 5.30
CA VAL A 178 -8.19 0.34 6.17
C VAL A 178 -8.92 1.52 6.81
N THR A 179 -8.70 1.74 8.10
CA THR A 179 -9.32 2.83 8.85
C THR A 179 -8.25 3.82 9.30
N HIS A 180 -8.54 5.13 9.22
CA HIS A 180 -7.64 6.20 9.66
C HIS A 180 -6.30 6.25 8.91
N PHE A 181 -6.35 6.12 7.59
CA PHE A 181 -5.17 6.15 6.73
C PHE A 181 -5.18 7.44 5.90
N PRO A 182 -4.49 8.51 6.36
CA PRO A 182 -4.47 9.79 5.66
C PRO A 182 -3.79 9.69 4.30
N LEU A 183 -4.41 10.32 3.31
CA LEU A 183 -3.88 10.48 1.95
C LEU A 183 -3.57 11.96 1.73
N VAL A 184 -2.28 12.30 1.71
CA VAL A 184 -1.83 13.69 1.60
C VAL A 184 -1.15 13.91 0.26
N LEU A 185 -1.72 14.80 -0.55
CA LEU A 185 -1.22 15.19 -1.85
C LEU A 185 -0.47 16.50 -1.70
N ILE A 186 0.80 16.54 -2.11
CA ILE A 186 1.60 17.77 -2.11
C ILE A 186 1.67 18.35 -3.52
N GLY A 187 1.41 19.65 -3.66
CA GLY A 187 1.41 20.37 -4.94
C GLY A 187 -0.01 20.67 -5.42
N ARG A 188 -0.69 21.63 -4.80
CA ARG A 188 -2.07 22.02 -5.13
C ARG A 188 -2.26 22.31 -6.62
N GLY A 189 -1.31 23.03 -7.23
CA GLY A 189 -1.36 23.36 -8.65
C GLY A 189 -1.37 22.13 -9.57
N TYR A 190 -0.71 21.04 -9.16
CA TYR A 190 -0.68 19.78 -9.90
C TYR A 190 -1.99 18.99 -9.75
N TRP A 191 -2.50 18.89 -8.52
CA TRP A 191 -3.64 18.03 -8.19
C TRP A 191 -5.01 18.64 -8.44
N THR A 192 -5.12 19.97 -8.51
CA THR A 192 -6.41 20.68 -8.63
C THR A 192 -7.25 20.16 -9.80
N GLY A 193 -6.66 19.99 -10.98
CA GLY A 193 -7.40 19.52 -12.15
C GLY A 193 -8.01 18.11 -11.99
N LEU A 194 -7.32 17.21 -11.28
CA LEU A 194 -7.85 15.87 -11.00
C LEU A 194 -9.01 15.94 -10.01
N LEU A 195 -8.86 16.73 -8.95
CA LEU A 195 -9.85 16.86 -7.89
C LEU A 195 -11.12 17.58 -8.36
N ASP A 196 -10.96 18.57 -9.24
CA ASP A 196 -12.08 19.24 -9.90
C ASP A 196 -12.83 18.25 -10.79
N TRP A 197 -12.13 17.42 -11.58
CA TRP A 197 -12.80 16.38 -12.37
C TRP A 197 -13.53 15.34 -11.50
N LEU A 198 -12.92 14.90 -10.40
CA LEU A 198 -13.56 13.98 -9.44
C LEU A 198 -14.83 14.60 -8.85
N ARG A 199 -14.80 15.88 -8.49
CA ARG A 199 -15.96 16.61 -7.97
C ARG A 199 -17.05 16.78 -9.03
N ASP A 200 -16.70 17.32 -10.18
CA ASP A 200 -17.64 17.82 -11.18
C ASP A 200 -18.22 16.72 -12.07
N HIS A 201 -17.57 15.55 -12.12
CA HIS A 201 -18.05 14.42 -12.92
C HIS A 201 -18.32 13.18 -12.08
N VAL A 202 -17.38 12.71 -11.27
CA VAL A 202 -17.54 11.45 -10.54
C VAL A 202 -18.57 11.60 -9.42
N VAL A 203 -18.41 12.62 -8.57
CA VAL A 203 -19.35 12.92 -7.49
C VAL A 203 -20.67 13.46 -8.04
N ALA A 204 -20.63 14.47 -8.93
CA ALA A 204 -21.85 15.06 -9.50
C ALA A 204 -22.74 14.05 -10.23
N SER A 205 -22.17 12.99 -10.83
CA SER A 205 -22.95 11.92 -11.47
C SER A 205 -23.27 10.74 -10.55
N GLY A 206 -23.00 10.86 -9.23
CA GLY A 206 -23.36 9.87 -8.22
C GLY A 206 -22.53 8.58 -8.23
N LYS A 207 -21.30 8.63 -8.74
CA LYS A 207 -20.36 7.47 -8.72
C LYS A 207 -19.49 7.44 -7.46
N ALA A 208 -19.41 8.57 -6.75
CA ALA A 208 -18.80 8.72 -5.44
C ALA A 208 -19.61 9.71 -4.61
N SER A 209 -19.38 9.75 -3.30
CA SER A 209 -19.97 10.73 -2.39
C SER A 209 -19.02 11.93 -2.21
N PRO A 210 -19.53 13.13 -1.89
CA PRO A 210 -18.66 14.27 -1.54
C PRO A 210 -17.69 13.95 -0.39
N LYS A 211 -18.13 13.12 0.57
CA LYS A 211 -17.32 12.69 1.72
C LYS A 211 -16.14 11.81 1.33
N ASP A 212 -16.19 11.18 0.16
CA ASP A 212 -15.07 10.37 -0.33
C ASP A 212 -13.89 11.28 -0.72
N LEU A 213 -14.15 12.53 -1.13
CA LEU A 213 -13.11 13.52 -1.41
C LEU A 213 -12.52 14.12 -0.14
N ASP A 214 -13.28 14.16 0.96
CA ASP A 214 -12.78 14.61 2.28
C ASP A 214 -11.70 13.66 2.84
N LEU A 215 -11.53 12.45 2.25
CA LEU A 215 -10.46 11.51 2.58
C LEU A 215 -9.09 11.95 2.04
N ILE A 216 -9.07 12.93 1.13
CA ILE A 216 -7.86 13.42 0.46
C ILE A 216 -7.53 14.80 1.02
N HIS A 217 -6.33 14.94 1.57
CA HIS A 217 -5.78 16.22 1.96
C HIS A 217 -4.85 16.75 0.87
N VAL A 218 -4.87 18.06 0.62
CA VAL A 218 -4.00 18.69 -0.37
C VAL A 218 -3.31 19.90 0.23
N THR A 219 -1.99 19.93 0.13
CA THR A 219 -1.18 21.03 0.67
C THR A 219 0.00 21.36 -0.24
N ASP A 220 0.61 22.51 0.00
CA ASP A 220 1.93 22.88 -0.53
C ASP A 220 2.99 22.97 0.58
N ASP A 221 2.61 22.66 1.83
CA ASP A 221 3.44 22.74 3.04
C ASP A 221 3.78 21.33 3.53
N VAL A 222 5.08 21.03 3.59
CA VAL A 222 5.60 19.74 4.08
C VAL A 222 5.25 19.53 5.55
N ASP A 223 5.30 20.59 6.37
CA ASP A 223 5.00 20.49 7.80
C ASP A 223 3.51 20.25 8.04
N GLU A 224 2.64 20.83 7.21
CA GLU A 224 1.21 20.49 7.20
C GLU A 224 1.01 19.02 6.82
N ALA A 225 1.69 18.53 5.80
CA ALA A 225 1.58 17.13 5.38
C ALA A 225 1.94 16.16 6.51
N VAL A 226 3.09 16.38 7.18
CA VAL A 226 3.55 15.54 8.29
C VAL A 226 2.60 15.62 9.48
N ARG A 227 2.08 16.81 9.82
CA ARG A 227 1.09 16.96 10.91
C ARG A 227 -0.19 16.17 10.66
N ILE A 228 -0.71 16.19 9.42
CA ILE A 228 -1.91 15.41 9.07
C ILE A 228 -1.68 13.91 9.30
N ILE A 229 -0.50 13.40 8.94
CA ILE A 229 -0.13 12.02 9.22
C ILE A 229 -0.08 11.75 10.72
N ALA A 230 0.64 12.60 11.47
CA ALA A 230 0.84 12.43 12.90
C ALA A 230 -0.48 12.48 13.70
N ASP A 231 -1.37 13.41 13.36
CA ASP A 231 -2.67 13.54 14.02
C ASP A 231 -3.56 12.30 13.80
N ALA A 232 -3.54 11.73 12.58
CA ALA A 232 -4.28 10.51 12.28
C ALA A 232 -3.71 9.29 13.00
N ASP A 233 -2.38 9.18 13.07
CA ASP A 233 -1.67 8.12 13.78
C ASP A 233 -1.92 8.18 15.30
N MET A 234 -1.91 9.37 15.90
CA MET A 234 -2.31 9.57 17.30
C MET A 234 -3.76 9.14 17.56
N LEU A 235 -4.67 9.39 16.62
CA LEU A 235 -6.07 8.98 16.72
C LEU A 235 -6.21 7.45 16.66
N ILE A 236 -5.41 6.78 15.82
CA ILE A 236 -5.33 5.30 15.78
C ILE A 236 -4.90 4.77 17.14
N ASP A 237 -3.76 5.24 17.66
CA ASP A 237 -3.22 4.79 18.94
C ASP A 237 -4.24 4.98 20.08
N ALA A 238 -4.92 6.12 20.13
CA ALA A 238 -5.95 6.39 21.12
C ALA A 238 -7.16 5.45 20.99
N THR A 239 -7.59 5.17 19.75
CA THR A 239 -8.72 4.27 19.47
C THR A 239 -8.39 2.83 19.86
N GLU A 240 -7.20 2.34 19.52
CA GLU A 240 -6.74 1.01 19.89
C GLU A 240 -6.58 0.85 21.40
N ALA A 241 -6.00 1.85 22.07
CA ALA A 241 -5.87 1.87 23.53
C ALA A 241 -7.24 1.84 24.22
N ALA A 242 -8.22 2.59 23.72
CA ALA A 242 -9.59 2.57 24.23
C ALA A 242 -10.25 1.21 24.02
N ALA A 243 -10.10 0.59 22.84
CA ALA A 243 -10.66 -0.72 22.54
C ALA A 243 -10.07 -1.82 23.44
N ARG A 244 -8.75 -1.75 23.70
CA ARG A 244 -8.05 -2.68 24.60
C ARG A 244 -8.56 -2.56 26.04
N ARG A 245 -8.69 -1.33 26.56
CA ARG A 245 -9.25 -1.07 27.90
C ARG A 245 -10.69 -1.59 28.03
N ALA A 246 -11.53 -1.34 27.02
CA ALA A 246 -12.91 -1.82 27.02
C ALA A 246 -12.99 -3.36 27.03
N LYS A 247 -12.11 -4.03 26.28
CA LYS A 247 -12.02 -5.50 26.28
C LYS A 247 -11.59 -6.04 27.65
N GLU A 248 -10.56 -5.46 28.26
CA GLU A 248 -10.09 -5.85 29.59
C GLU A 248 -11.17 -5.65 30.67
N GLU A 249 -11.94 -4.56 30.61
CA GLU A 249 -13.06 -4.32 31.53
C GLU A 249 -14.20 -5.33 31.34
N ALA A 250 -14.53 -5.67 30.09
CA ALA A 250 -15.54 -6.68 29.78
C ALA A 250 -15.13 -8.08 30.28
N GLU A 251 -13.86 -8.46 30.11
CA GLU A 251 -13.31 -9.72 30.62
C GLU A 251 -13.34 -9.77 32.16
N ARG A 252 -13.00 -8.66 32.84
CA ARG A 252 -13.10 -8.59 34.31
C ARG A 252 -14.54 -8.71 34.81
N ARG A 253 -15.51 -8.15 34.08
CA ARG A 253 -16.94 -8.24 34.43
C ARG A 253 -17.55 -9.62 34.16
N ALA A 254 -17.05 -10.34 33.15
CA ALA A 254 -17.51 -11.69 32.81
C ALA A 254 -16.89 -12.79 33.69
N GLY A 255 -15.76 -12.50 34.35
CA GLY A 255 -15.08 -13.38 35.29
C GLY A 255 -15.52 -13.25 36.76
N HIS A 256 -16.55 -12.44 37.05
CA HIS A 256 -17.25 -12.30 38.34
C HIS A 256 -18.69 -12.79 38.20
#